data_AF-A0A2D8MGU7-F1
#
_entry.id   AF-A0A2D8MGU7-F1
#
_cell.length_a   1.000
_cell.length_b   1.000
_cell.length_c   1.000
_cell.angle_alpha   90.00
_cell.angle_beta   90.00
_cell.angle_gamma   90.00
#
_symmetry.space_group_name_H-M   'P 1'
#
loop_
_entity.id
_entity.type
_entity.pdbx_description
1 polymer ?
#
loop_
_entity_poly.entity_id
_entity_poly.type
_entity_poly.pdbx_seq_one_letter_code
_entity_poly.pdbx_strand_id
1 'polypeptide(L)'
;MTALALPFPKKSTPSKASFDLGPAARTLVSIACFTMSFLVIIALGRAAFGMVDNLHHYAKLPIIIHVATVLPAIPLGGYLLLAKKGTPQHKQLGKIWLVLMLVTATSAIFIQSTGGFSFIHIFVPVTFHAAWKTVATARKGDIAGHKKHLVFTYLTALMIPGIFAFVLPGRLMNVMLLG
;
A
#
# COMPACT_ATOMS: atom_id res chain seq x y z
N MET A 1 -10.80 -27.59 -64.69
CA MET A 1 -10.07 -26.46 -64.09
C MET A 1 -10.60 -26.29 -62.68
N THR A 2 -9.94 -26.89 -61.68
CA THR A 2 -10.40 -26.89 -60.28
C THR A 2 -9.61 -25.82 -59.54
N ALA A 3 -10.25 -24.71 -59.20
CA ALA A 3 -9.61 -23.59 -58.52
C ALA A 3 -9.28 -23.97 -57.07
N LEU A 4 -7.98 -24.04 -56.76
CA LEU A 4 -7.46 -24.27 -55.42
C LEU A 4 -7.65 -22.97 -54.60
N ALA A 5 -8.68 -22.90 -53.76
CA ALA A 5 -8.88 -21.78 -52.85
C ALA A 5 -7.89 -21.90 -51.68
N LEU A 6 -6.86 -21.06 -51.68
CA LEU A 6 -5.91 -20.94 -50.57
C LEU A 6 -6.61 -20.33 -49.34
N PRO A 7 -6.50 -20.92 -48.14
CA PRO A 7 -7.08 -20.36 -46.93
C PRO A 7 -6.29 -19.11 -46.52
N PHE A 8 -6.94 -17.96 -46.53
CA PHE A 8 -6.37 -16.72 -46.00
C PHE A 8 -6.08 -16.86 -44.49
N PRO A 9 -4.90 -16.42 -44.01
CA PRO A 9 -4.58 -16.51 -42.59
C PRO A 9 -5.51 -15.59 -41.78
N LYS A 10 -6.21 -16.19 -40.82
CA LYS A 10 -7.08 -15.50 -39.86
C LYS A 10 -6.22 -14.56 -39.02
N LYS A 11 -6.35 -13.24 -39.24
CA LYS A 11 -5.71 -12.21 -38.39
C LYS A 11 -6.15 -12.45 -36.93
N SER A 12 -5.19 -12.77 -36.07
CA SER A 12 -5.43 -12.82 -34.63
C SER A 12 -5.69 -11.40 -34.13
N THR A 13 -6.92 -11.12 -33.71
CA THR A 13 -7.23 -9.90 -32.97
C THR A 13 -6.42 -9.90 -31.67
N PRO A 14 -5.71 -8.81 -31.32
CA PRO A 14 -4.98 -8.74 -30.07
C PRO A 14 -5.94 -8.95 -28.90
N SER A 15 -5.66 -9.95 -28.06
CA SER A 15 -6.33 -10.12 -26.78
C SER A 15 -6.22 -8.81 -25.99
N LYS A 16 -7.36 -8.21 -25.64
CA LYS A 16 -7.38 -7.08 -24.70
C LYS A 16 -6.72 -7.57 -23.41
N ALA A 17 -5.50 -7.11 -23.14
CA ALA A 17 -4.77 -7.46 -21.92
C ALA A 17 -5.68 -7.17 -20.71
N SER A 18 -6.22 -8.24 -20.10
CA SER A 18 -7.16 -8.06 -19.00
C SER A 18 -6.39 -7.53 -17.80
N PHE A 19 -7.02 -6.57 -17.12
CA PHE A 19 -6.45 -5.82 -16.01
C PHE A 19 -6.54 -6.64 -14.71
N ASP A 20 -6.09 -7.89 -14.74
CA ASP A 20 -6.32 -8.81 -13.63
C ASP A 20 -5.01 -9.17 -12.95
N LEU A 21 -4.92 -8.84 -11.65
CA LEU A 21 -3.95 -9.48 -10.77
C LEU A 21 -4.17 -10.99 -10.87
N GLY A 22 -3.10 -11.78 -10.98
CA GLY A 22 -3.21 -13.23 -10.95
C GLY A 22 -3.92 -13.68 -9.65
N PRO A 23 -4.61 -14.82 -9.64
CA PRO A 23 -5.39 -15.28 -8.48
C PRO A 23 -4.59 -15.26 -7.18
N ALA A 24 -3.34 -15.75 -7.21
CA ALA A 24 -2.45 -15.75 -6.06
C ALA A 24 -2.16 -14.34 -5.51
N ALA A 25 -1.88 -13.37 -6.38
CA ALA A 25 -1.61 -11.99 -5.96
C ALA A 25 -2.86 -11.32 -5.36
N ARG A 26 -4.06 -11.61 -5.89
CA ARG A 26 -5.32 -11.12 -5.32
C ARG A 26 -5.54 -11.68 -3.92
N THR A 27 -5.38 -13.00 -3.76
CA THR A 27 -5.52 -13.67 -2.46
C THR A 27 -4.52 -13.12 -1.46
N LEU A 28 -3.25 -12.97 -1.85
CA LEU A 28 -2.22 -12.39 -0.99
C LEU A 28 -2.57 -10.97 -0.53
N VAL A 29 -2.98 -10.10 -1.46
CA VAL A 29 -3.37 -8.72 -1.14
C VAL A 29 -4.60 -8.70 -0.22
N SER A 30 -5.61 -9.53 -0.48
CA SER A 30 -6.80 -9.61 0.36
C SER A 30 -6.46 -10.07 1.79
N ILE A 31 -5.68 -11.14 1.93
CA ILE A 31 -5.26 -11.65 3.25
C ILE A 31 -4.43 -10.59 3.97
N ALA A 32 -3.41 -10.02 3.32
CA ALA A 32 -2.55 -9.01 3.94
C ALA A 32 -3.36 -7.77 4.38
N CYS A 33 -4.24 -7.28 3.51
CA CYS A 33 -5.11 -6.13 3.80
C CYS A 33 -6.05 -6.42 4.98
N PHE A 34 -6.72 -7.58 4.96
CA PHE A 34 -7.66 -7.97 5.99
C PHE A 34 -6.96 -8.12 7.34
N THR A 35 -5.89 -8.91 7.40
CA THR A 35 -5.13 -9.15 8.63
C THR A 35 -4.59 -7.85 9.21
N MET A 36 -3.97 -6.99 8.39
CA MET A 36 -3.44 -5.72 8.88
C MET A 36 -4.55 -4.79 9.39
N SER A 37 -5.66 -4.68 8.66
CA SER A 37 -6.80 -3.85 9.08
C SER A 37 -7.43 -4.39 10.38
N PHE A 38 -7.54 -5.70 10.52
CA PHE A 38 -8.08 -6.34 11.72
C PHE A 38 -7.20 -6.09 12.94
N LEU A 39 -5.88 -6.25 12.81
CA LEU A 39 -4.92 -5.95 13.88
C LEU A 39 -4.96 -4.47 14.30
N VAL A 40 -5.06 -3.56 13.33
CA VAL A 40 -5.26 -2.13 13.58
C VAL A 40 -6.54 -1.88 14.38
N ILE A 41 -7.65 -2.49 14.00
CA ILE A 41 -8.93 -2.32 14.70
C ILE A 41 -8.83 -2.82 16.14
N ILE A 42 -8.20 -3.98 16.37
CA ILE A 42 -7.98 -4.51 17.73
C ILE A 42 -7.12 -3.53 18.54
N ALA A 43 -5.99 -3.09 18.00
CA ALA A 43 -5.06 -2.20 18.69
C ALA A 43 -5.71 -0.86 19.05
N LEU A 44 -6.46 -0.25 18.11
CA LEU A 44 -7.20 0.98 18.36
C LEU A 44 -8.33 0.77 19.36
N GLY A 45 -9.05 -0.36 19.28
CA GLY A 45 -10.08 -0.72 20.25
C GLY A 45 -9.50 -0.82 21.66
N ARG A 46 -8.39 -1.54 21.83
CA ARG A 46 -7.71 -1.65 23.13
C ARG A 46 -7.30 -0.30 23.69
N ALA A 47 -6.69 0.54 22.86
CA ALA A 47 -6.31 1.91 23.24
C ALA A 47 -7.55 2.76 23.62
N ALA A 48 -8.64 2.67 22.86
CA ALA A 48 -9.87 3.44 23.10
C ALA A 48 -10.61 3.00 24.38
N PHE A 49 -10.56 1.71 24.72
CA PHE A 49 -11.12 1.18 25.97
C PHE A 49 -10.21 1.38 27.19
N GLY A 50 -9.08 2.09 27.05
CA GLY A 50 -8.16 2.36 28.16
C GLY A 50 -7.43 1.11 28.67
N MET A 51 -7.33 0.06 27.85
CA MET A 51 -6.62 -1.19 28.20
C MET A 51 -5.11 -1.11 27.98
N VAL A 52 -4.58 0.07 27.62
CA VAL A 52 -3.18 0.30 27.26
C VAL A 52 -2.68 1.50 28.04
N ASP A 53 -1.68 1.27 28.90
CA ASP A 53 -1.09 2.33 29.71
C ASP A 53 -0.07 3.16 28.91
N ASN A 54 0.28 4.33 29.43
CA ASN A 54 1.42 5.14 28.97
C ASN A 54 1.40 5.65 27.52
N LEU A 55 0.23 5.69 26.87
CA LEU A 55 0.07 6.22 25.49
C LEU A 55 0.52 7.68 25.31
N HIS A 56 0.55 8.48 26.39
CA HIS A 56 0.95 9.88 26.35
C HIS A 56 2.38 10.10 25.83
N HIS A 57 3.28 9.12 25.99
CA HIS A 57 4.64 9.19 25.43
C HIS A 57 4.67 9.25 23.90
N TYR A 58 3.60 8.79 23.25
CA TYR A 58 3.43 8.74 21.80
C TYR A 58 2.60 9.90 21.25
N ALA A 59 2.08 10.79 22.11
CA ALA A 59 1.30 11.97 21.74
C ALA A 59 2.15 13.09 21.12
N LYS A 60 3.05 12.73 20.20
CA LYS A 60 3.89 13.66 19.44
C LYS A 60 3.25 13.93 18.09
N LEU A 61 3.26 15.19 17.66
CA LEU A 61 2.62 15.62 16.41
C LEU A 61 3.02 14.77 15.19
N PRO A 62 4.30 14.42 14.95
CA PRO A 62 4.67 13.58 13.81
C PRO A 62 4.05 12.18 13.86
N ILE A 63 3.93 11.58 15.05
CA ILE A 63 3.33 10.26 15.23
C ILE A 63 1.84 10.32 14.92
N ILE A 64 1.15 11.34 15.42
CA ILE A 64 -0.29 11.55 15.17
C ILE A 64 -0.53 11.68 13.66
N ILE A 65 0.23 12.53 12.96
CA ILE A 65 0.11 12.72 11.52
C ILE A 65 0.36 11.40 10.78
N HIS A 66 1.45 10.70 11.13
CA HIS A 66 1.82 9.44 10.50
C HIS A 66 0.74 8.38 10.63
N VAL A 67 0.23 8.18 11.85
CA VAL A 67 -0.84 7.21 12.14
C VAL A 67 -2.12 7.62 11.42
N ALA A 68 -2.53 8.89 11.52
CA ALA A 68 -3.73 9.39 10.86
C ALA A 68 -3.73 9.18 9.34
N THR A 69 -2.56 9.21 8.69
CA THR A 69 -2.46 9.00 7.24
C THR A 69 -2.25 7.53 6.84
N VAL A 70 -1.50 6.75 7.61
CA VAL A 70 -1.20 5.35 7.25
C VAL A 70 -2.39 4.42 7.49
N LEU A 71 -3.19 4.68 8.53
CA LEU A 71 -4.35 3.86 8.87
C LEU A 71 -5.39 3.76 7.73
N PRO A 72 -5.87 4.87 7.15
CA PRO A 72 -6.76 4.79 5.98
C PRO A 72 -6.05 4.31 4.70
N ALA A 73 -4.73 4.47 4.59
CA ALA A 73 -3.97 4.03 3.42
C ALA A 73 -3.94 2.50 3.25
N ILE A 74 -4.05 1.74 4.33
CA ILE A 74 -4.09 0.27 4.33
C ILE A 74 -5.31 -0.26 3.55
N PRO A 75 -6.57 -0.04 4.01
CA PRO A 75 -7.74 -0.54 3.30
C PRO A 75 -7.93 0.15 1.94
N LEU A 76 -7.55 1.42 1.79
CA LEU A 76 -7.63 2.12 0.51
C LEU A 76 -6.71 1.52 -0.54
N GLY A 77 -5.47 1.16 -0.17
CA GLY A 77 -4.53 0.50 -1.05
C GLY A 77 -5.01 -0.88 -1.48
N GLY A 78 -5.52 -1.67 -0.52
CA GLY A 78 -6.13 -2.97 -0.81
C GLY A 78 -7.32 -2.85 -1.76
N TYR A 79 -8.22 -1.89 -1.51
CA TYR A 79 -9.33 -1.57 -2.41
C TYR A 79 -8.84 -1.20 -3.81
N LEU A 80 -7.86 -0.30 -3.95
CA LEU A 80 -7.34 0.12 -5.26
C LEU A 80 -6.77 -1.03 -6.10
N LEU A 81 -6.11 -2.00 -5.45
CA LEU A 81 -5.55 -3.18 -6.11
C LEU A 81 -6.64 -4.16 -6.57
N LEU A 82 -7.71 -4.30 -5.79
CA LEU A 82 -8.80 -5.25 -6.05
C LEU A 82 -9.89 -4.68 -6.97
N ALA A 83 -10.23 -3.39 -6.83
CA ALA A 83 -11.29 -2.70 -7.55
C ALA A 83 -11.07 -2.68 -9.06
N LYS A 84 -12.14 -2.34 -9.81
CA LYS A 84 -12.06 -2.12 -11.25
C LYS A 84 -11.12 -0.94 -11.54
N LYS A 85 -10.19 -1.15 -12.47
CA LYS A 85 -9.11 -0.19 -12.74
C LYS A 85 -9.44 0.69 -13.93
N GLY A 86 -8.77 1.84 -14.01
CA GLY A 86 -8.94 2.81 -15.09
C GLY A 86 -10.20 3.69 -15.01
N THR A 87 -11.07 3.48 -13.99
CA THR A 87 -12.24 4.34 -13.76
C THR A 87 -11.83 5.72 -13.23
N PRO A 88 -12.67 6.77 -13.41
CA PRO A 88 -12.42 8.08 -12.81
C PRO A 88 -12.22 8.00 -11.29
N GLN A 89 -13.05 7.20 -10.62
CA GLN A 89 -12.95 6.93 -9.18
C GLN A 89 -11.61 6.29 -8.80
N HIS A 90 -11.15 5.27 -9.54
CA HIS A 90 -9.85 4.65 -9.30
C HIS A 90 -8.71 5.67 -9.42
N LYS A 91 -8.76 6.55 -10.42
CA LYS A 91 -7.74 7.61 -10.61
C LYS A 91 -7.74 8.62 -9.45
N GLN A 92 -8.92 9.03 -8.97
CA GLN A 92 -9.02 9.97 -7.85
C GLN A 92 -8.54 9.34 -6.54
N LEU A 93 -9.03 8.14 -6.22
CA LEU A 93 -8.61 7.40 -5.03
C LEU A 93 -7.12 7.07 -5.05
N GLY A 94 -6.55 6.76 -6.22
CA GLY A 94 -5.11 6.55 -6.39
C GLY A 94 -4.27 7.79 -6.08
N LYS A 95 -4.76 8.99 -6.43
CA LYS A 95 -4.10 10.25 -6.05
C LYS A 95 -4.15 10.47 -4.53
N ILE A 96 -5.33 10.26 -3.93
CA ILE A 96 -5.50 10.38 -2.47
C ILE A 96 -4.56 9.42 -1.75
N TRP A 97 -4.52 8.16 -2.18
CA TRP A 97 -3.64 7.15 -1.60
C TRP A 97 -2.16 7.54 -1.71
N LEU A 98 -1.70 8.05 -2.86
CA LEU A 98 -0.33 8.54 -3.01
C LEU A 98 -0.03 9.72 -2.07
N VAL A 99 -0.96 10.67 -1.90
CA VAL A 99 -0.79 11.78 -0.95
C VAL A 99 -0.67 11.25 0.47
N LEU A 100 -1.53 10.31 0.89
CA LEU A 100 -1.43 9.66 2.20
C LEU A 100 -0.07 9.00 2.41
N MET A 101 0.43 8.27 1.41
CA MET A 101 1.75 7.62 1.46
C MET A 101 2.89 8.63 1.60
N LEU A 102 2.84 9.75 0.88
CA LEU A 102 3.86 10.80 0.96
C LEU A 102 3.85 11.54 2.29
N VAL A 103 2.67 11.85 2.85
CA VAL A 103 2.55 12.47 4.17
C VAL A 103 3.02 11.50 5.26
N THR A 104 2.69 10.22 5.13
CA THR A 104 3.17 9.14 6.02
C THR A 104 4.70 9.06 6.01
N ALA A 105 5.32 9.02 4.82
CA ALA A 105 6.77 8.97 4.68
C ALA A 105 7.47 10.23 5.19
N THR A 106 6.89 11.41 4.95
CA THR A 106 7.44 12.69 5.40
C THR A 106 7.40 12.80 6.93
N SER A 107 6.26 12.48 7.54
CA SER A 107 6.13 12.49 9.01
C SER A 107 7.04 11.46 9.67
N ALA A 108 7.27 10.30 9.04
CA ALA A 108 8.18 9.27 9.54
C ALA A 108 9.63 9.76 9.73
N ILE A 109 10.10 10.75 8.96
CA ILE A 109 11.45 11.34 9.13
C ILE A 109 11.65 11.89 10.56
N PHE A 110 10.57 12.34 11.19
CA PHE A 110 10.61 12.93 12.53
C PHE A 110 10.32 11.90 13.64
N ILE A 111 10.06 10.64 13.31
CA ILE A 111 9.74 9.56 14.28
C ILE A 111 10.99 8.73 14.57
N GLN A 112 11.87 9.28 15.40
CA GLN A 112 13.16 8.67 15.71
C GLN A 112 13.10 7.79 16.96
N SER A 113 13.97 6.78 17.00
CA SER A 113 14.22 5.97 18.20
C SER A 113 15.28 6.64 19.08
N THR A 114 15.51 6.13 20.28
CA THR A 114 16.54 6.64 21.19
C THR A 114 17.91 6.60 20.51
N GLY A 115 18.44 7.76 20.11
CA GLY A 115 19.71 7.88 19.38
C GLY A 115 19.61 8.15 17.87
N GLY A 116 18.41 8.29 17.30
CA GLY A 116 18.21 8.79 15.92
C GLY A 116 17.42 7.85 15.00
N PHE A 117 17.81 7.80 13.72
CA PHE A 117 17.14 6.99 12.71
C PHE A 117 17.30 5.49 12.97
N SER A 118 16.19 4.79 13.18
CA SER A 118 16.16 3.32 13.16
C SER A 118 16.20 2.76 11.74
N PHE A 119 16.58 1.49 11.57
CA PHE A 119 16.65 0.82 10.26
C PHE A 119 15.36 0.92 9.42
N ILE A 120 14.18 0.96 10.07
CA ILE A 120 12.89 1.15 9.37
C ILE A 120 12.77 2.49 8.63
N HIS A 121 13.63 3.47 8.90
CA HIS A 121 13.64 4.72 8.13
C HIS A 121 14.07 4.50 6.67
N ILE A 122 14.65 3.34 6.33
CA ILE A 122 14.93 2.97 4.94
C ILE A 122 13.66 2.96 4.07
N PHE A 123 12.48 2.73 4.68
CA PHE A 123 11.21 2.75 3.96
C PHE A 123 10.81 4.15 3.50
N VAL A 124 11.37 5.22 4.08
CA VAL A 124 11.11 6.61 3.66
C VAL A 124 11.59 6.86 2.23
N PRO A 125 12.89 6.75 1.89
CA PRO A 125 13.36 6.96 0.52
C PRO A 125 12.76 5.94 -0.45
N VAL A 126 12.51 4.70 0.00
CA VAL A 126 11.80 3.69 -0.81
C VAL A 126 10.40 4.15 -1.19
N THR A 127 9.65 4.74 -0.25
CA THR A 127 8.29 5.25 -0.52
C THR A 127 8.31 6.41 -1.51
N PHE A 128 9.23 7.37 -1.36
CA PHE A 128 9.36 8.48 -2.30
C PHE A 128 9.74 8.00 -3.71
N HIS A 129 10.69 7.08 -3.81
CA HIS A 129 11.09 6.48 -5.09
C HIS A 129 9.90 5.73 -5.73
N ALA A 130 9.18 4.95 -4.95
CA ALA A 130 8.03 4.18 -5.41
C ALA A 130 6.87 5.07 -5.88
N ALA A 131 6.59 6.17 -5.16
CA ALA A 131 5.61 7.17 -5.54
C ALA A 131 5.97 7.82 -6.89
N TRP A 132 7.24 8.23 -7.06
CA TRP A 132 7.73 8.77 -8.32
C TRP A 132 7.57 7.78 -9.48
N LYS A 133 8.00 6.52 -9.30
CA LYS A 133 7.86 5.46 -10.31
C LYS A 133 6.41 5.18 -10.69
N THR A 134 5.51 5.18 -9.70
CA THR A 134 4.07 4.96 -9.90
C THR A 134 3.47 6.05 -10.78
N VAL A 135 3.82 7.32 -10.52
CA VAL A 135 3.35 8.46 -11.31
C VAL A 135 4.00 8.49 -12.69
N ALA A 136 5.32 8.23 -12.77
CA ALA A 136 6.06 8.26 -14.03
C ALA A 136 5.57 7.21 -15.02
N THR A 137 5.32 5.99 -14.57
CA THR A 137 4.78 4.91 -15.42
C THR A 137 3.34 5.19 -15.87
N ALA A 138 2.50 5.72 -14.98
CA ALA A 138 1.15 6.16 -15.35
C ALA A 138 1.16 7.26 -16.43
N ARG A 139 2.03 8.27 -16.29
CA ARG A 139 2.17 9.37 -17.26
C ARG A 139 2.70 8.91 -18.62
N LYS A 140 3.60 7.92 -18.63
CA LYS A 140 4.13 7.32 -19.86
C LYS A 140 3.14 6.39 -20.58
N GLY A 141 1.98 6.12 -19.99
CA GLY A 141 1.04 5.12 -20.51
C GLY A 141 1.50 3.67 -20.30
N ASP A 142 2.59 3.44 -19.54
CA ASP A 142 3.05 2.11 -19.17
C ASP A 142 2.20 1.56 -18.02
N ILE A 143 1.03 1.03 -18.36
CA ILE A 143 0.06 0.52 -17.40
C ILE A 143 0.55 -0.78 -16.74
N ALA A 144 1.30 -1.60 -17.47
CA ALA A 144 1.87 -2.83 -16.93
C ALA A 144 2.90 -2.52 -15.83
N GLY A 145 3.81 -1.57 -16.09
CA GLY A 145 4.76 -1.07 -15.11
C GLY A 145 4.07 -0.39 -13.93
N HIS A 146 3.08 0.46 -14.19
CA HIS A 146 2.28 1.12 -13.14
C HIS A 146 1.65 0.12 -12.17
N LYS A 147 1.03 -0.95 -12.69
CA LYS A 147 0.44 -2.03 -11.89
C LYS A 147 1.49 -2.74 -11.04
N LYS A 148 2.63 -3.13 -11.63
CA LYS A 148 3.70 -3.81 -10.91
C LYS A 148 4.25 -2.94 -9.78
N HIS A 149 4.47 -1.66 -10.04
CA HIS A 149 4.94 -0.70 -9.04
C HIS A 149 3.91 -0.48 -7.93
N LEU A 150 2.61 -0.36 -8.22
CA LEU A 150 1.59 -0.22 -7.18
C LEU A 150 1.53 -1.43 -6.24
N VAL A 151 1.53 -2.65 -6.79
CA VAL A 151 1.53 -3.88 -5.99
C VAL A 151 2.79 -3.96 -5.12
N PHE A 152 3.94 -3.70 -5.72
CA PHE A 152 5.20 -3.68 -4.98
C PHE A 152 5.17 -2.64 -3.86
N THR A 153 4.75 -1.40 -4.15
CA THR A 153 4.66 -0.30 -3.17
C THR A 153 3.74 -0.67 -2.02
N TYR A 154 2.56 -1.22 -2.31
CA TYR A 154 1.63 -1.65 -1.28
C TYR A 154 2.24 -2.72 -0.37
N LEU A 155 2.85 -3.76 -0.94
CA LEU A 155 3.42 -4.85 -0.15
C LEU A 155 4.68 -4.42 0.61
N THR A 156 5.58 -3.64 0.00
CA THR A 156 6.89 -3.35 0.60
C THR A 156 6.95 -2.04 1.36
N ALA A 157 6.37 -0.96 0.82
CA ALA A 157 6.46 0.38 1.42
C ALA A 157 5.32 0.67 2.41
N LEU A 158 4.28 -0.18 2.45
CA LEU A 158 3.17 -0.06 3.39
C LEU A 158 3.06 -1.28 4.31
N MET A 159 2.92 -2.50 3.77
CA MET A 159 2.69 -3.69 4.63
C MET A 159 3.91 -4.06 5.47
N ILE A 160 5.12 -4.16 4.90
CA ILE A 160 6.34 -4.54 5.66
C ILE A 160 6.63 -3.58 6.83
N PRO A 161 6.71 -2.25 6.66
CA PRO A 161 6.90 -1.35 7.79
C PRO A 161 5.72 -1.40 8.79
N GLY A 162 4.49 -1.64 8.32
CA GLY A 162 3.34 -1.93 9.19
C GLY A 162 3.57 -3.16 10.07
N ILE A 163 4.08 -4.26 9.51
CA ILE A 163 4.44 -5.47 10.27
C ILE A 163 5.49 -5.12 11.32
N PHE A 164 6.53 -4.37 10.96
CA PHE A 164 7.54 -3.93 11.94
C PHE A 164 6.96 -3.04 13.05
N ALA A 165 5.92 -2.25 12.77
CA ALA A 165 5.24 -1.46 13.79
C ALA A 165 4.51 -2.34 14.83
N PHE A 166 4.03 -3.53 14.45
CA PHE A 166 3.37 -4.47 15.34
C PHE A 166 4.33 -5.46 16.02
N VAL A 167 5.43 -5.86 15.36
CA VAL A 167 6.33 -6.91 15.85
C VAL A 167 7.45 -6.35 16.73
N LEU A 168 7.94 -5.14 16.46
CA LEU A 168 9.06 -4.58 17.22
C LEU A 168 8.59 -4.02 18.57
N PRO A 169 9.18 -4.47 19.70
CA PRO A 169 8.84 -3.96 21.02
C PRO A 169 9.00 -2.43 21.14
N GLY A 170 8.09 -1.79 21.88
CA GLY A 170 8.14 -0.34 22.13
C GLY A 170 7.72 0.53 20.93
N ARG A 171 7.20 -0.07 19.86
CA ARG A 171 6.48 0.67 18.81
C ARG A 171 5.02 0.88 19.20
N LEU A 172 4.44 1.99 18.78
CA LEU A 172 3.08 2.37 19.16
C LEU A 172 2.04 1.27 18.89
N MET A 173 2.06 0.68 17.68
CA MET A 173 1.10 -0.38 17.32
C MET A 173 1.34 -1.68 18.11
N ASN A 174 2.60 -2.03 18.39
CA ASN A 174 2.96 -3.16 19.26
C ASN A 174 2.42 -2.95 20.70
N VAL A 175 2.64 -1.77 21.28
CA VAL A 175 2.15 -1.42 22.62
C VAL A 175 0.63 -1.38 22.66
N MET A 176 -0.04 -0.82 21.65
CA MET A 176 -1.50 -0.83 21.57
C MET A 176 -2.09 -2.24 21.44
N LEU A 177 -1.37 -3.18 20.81
CA LEU A 177 -1.85 -4.54 20.59
C LEU A 177 -1.60 -5.47 21.78
N LEU A 178 -0.42 -5.40 22.39
CA LEU A 178 0.08 -6.39 23.37
C LEU A 178 0.39 -5.82 24.76
N GLY A 179 0.48 -4.49 24.88
CA GLY A 179 0.71 -3.81 26.15
C GLY A 179 -0.56 -3.52 26.92
#